data_AF-A0A1W2ECH8-F1
#
_entry.id   AF-A0A1W2ECH8-F1
#
_cell.length_a   1.000
_cell.length_b   1.000
_cell.length_c   1.000
_cell.angle_alpha   90.00
_cell.angle_beta   90.00
_cell.angle_gamma   90.00
#
_symmetry.space_group_name_H-M   'P 1'
#
loop_
_entity.id
_entity.type
_entity.pdbx_description
1 polymer ?
#
loop_
_entity_poly.entity_id
_entity_poly.type
_entity_poly.pdbx_seq_one_letter_code
_entity_poly.pdbx_strand_id
1 'polypeptide(L)' 'MTDDLSAAVQALVDMRLEMLKAKNFAEADKIRDDLAAKGIQLKDGKDKETGERVTTWDVKR' A
#
# COMPACT_ATOMS: atom_id res chain seq x y z
N MET A 1 -8.03 12.07 -15.97
CA MET A 1 -7.24 10.86 -16.27
C MET A 1 -6.05 10.76 -15.30
N THR A 2 -6.30 10.89 -13.99
CA THR A 2 -5.25 10.77 -12.94
C THR A 2 -5.66 9.74 -11.86
N ASP A 3 -6.88 9.21 -11.95
CA ASP A 3 -7.45 8.23 -11.01
C ASP A 3 -7.03 6.78 -11.28
N ASP A 4 -6.56 6.47 -12.49
CA ASP A 4 -6.18 5.08 -12.81
C ASP A 4 -4.94 4.63 -12.02
N LEU A 5 -4.01 5.56 -11.76
CA LEU A 5 -2.84 5.28 -10.94
C LEU A 5 -3.21 5.12 -9.46
N SER A 6 -4.12 5.94 -8.92
CA SER A 6 -4.54 5.82 -7.53
C SER A 6 -5.27 4.49 -7.29
N ALA A 7 -6.16 4.09 -8.20
CA ALA A 7 -6.83 2.80 -8.15
C ALA A 7 -5.85 1.61 -8.21
N ALA A 8 -4.85 1.67 -9.11
CA ALA A 8 -3.84 0.62 -9.22
C ALA A 8 -2.99 0.49 -7.94
N VAL A 9 -2.63 1.60 -7.31
CA VAL A 9 -1.86 1.55 -6.05
C VAL A 9 -2.73 1.09 -4.88
N GLN A 10 -3.99 1.52 -4.80
CA GLN A 10 -4.92 1.03 -3.77
C GLN A 10 -5.07 -0.49 -3.85
N ALA A 11 -5.22 -1.05 -5.06
CA ALA A 11 -5.30 -2.50 -5.24
C ALA A 11 -4.05 -3.25 -4.73
N LEU A 12 -2.85 -2.70 -4.99
CA LEU A 12 -1.59 -3.27 -4.48
C LEU A 12 -1.50 -3.18 -2.95
N VAL A 13 -1.95 -2.07 -2.37
CA VAL A 13 -2.01 -1.88 -0.92
C VAL A 13 -2.99 -2.86 -0.27
N ASP A 14 -4.14 -3.08 -0.88
CA ASP A 14 -5.14 -4.04 -0.40
C ASP A 14 -4.58 -5.46 -0.45
N MET A 15 -3.94 -5.84 -1.55
CA MET A 15 -3.22 -7.11 -1.66
C MET A 15 -2.15 -7.25 -0.57
N ARG A 16 -1.37 -6.19 -0.30
CA ARG A 16 -0.39 -6.20 0.78
C ARG A 16 -1.06 -6.43 2.14
N LEU A 17 -2.19 -5.79 2.42
CA LEU A 17 -2.94 -5.99 3.67
C LEU A 17 -3.48 -7.42 3.80
N GLU A 18 -3.96 -8.01 2.71
CA GLU A 18 -4.37 -9.41 2.67
C GLU A 18 -3.18 -10.36 2.93
N MET A 19 -2.02 -10.10 2.32
CA MET A 19 -0.80 -10.86 2.57
C MET A 19 -0.37 -10.75 4.03
N LEU A 20 -0.43 -9.57 4.65
CA LEU A 20 -0.17 -9.39 6.08
C LEU A 20 -1.14 -10.17 6.96
N LYS A 21 -2.45 -10.19 6.61
CA LYS A 21 -3.46 -11.01 7.30
C LYS A 21 -3.16 -12.51 7.16
N ALA A 22 -2.70 -12.94 5.98
CA ALA A 22 -2.26 -14.29 5.69
C ALA A 22 -0.88 -14.64 6.30
N LYS A 23 -0.24 -13.71 7.03
CA LYS A 23 1.13 -13.81 7.56
C LYS A 23 2.21 -14.02 6.49
N ASN A 24 1.91 -13.65 5.24
CA ASN A 24 2.83 -13.64 4.11
C ASN A 24 3.61 -12.33 4.06
N PHE A 25 4.47 -12.11 5.06
CA PHE A 25 5.28 -10.88 5.15
C PHE A 25 6.22 -10.70 3.96
N ALA A 26 6.75 -11.79 3.40
CA ALA A 26 7.65 -11.74 2.24
C ALA A 26 6.99 -11.15 0.98
N GLU A 27 5.75 -11.57 0.68
CA GLU A 27 5.00 -11.03 -0.46
C GLU A 27 4.54 -9.59 -0.20
N ALA A 28 4.14 -9.30 1.05
CA ALA A 28 3.79 -7.94 1.47
C ALA A 28 4.95 -6.95 1.27
N ASP A 29 6.18 -7.36 1.59
CA ASP A 29 7.38 -6.55 1.39
C ASP A 29 7.76 -6.40 -0.08
N LYS A 30 7.61 -7.45 -0.91
CA LYS A 30 7.80 -7.33 -2.37
C LYS A 30 6.92 -6.25 -2.98
N ILE A 31 5.63 -6.21 -2.62
CA ILE A 31 4.71 -5.19 -3.13
C ILE A 31 5.16 -3.78 -2.73
N ARG A 32 5.61 -3.62 -1.48
CA ARG A 32 6.13 -2.34 -0.98
C ARG A 32 7.34 -1.90 -1.80
N ASP A 33 8.27 -2.82 -2.08
CA ASP A 33 9.50 -2.51 -2.79
C ASP A 33 9.24 -2.25 -4.29
N ASP A 34 8.29 -2.96 -4.92
CA ASP A 34 7.84 -2.69 -6.29
C ASP A 34 7.22 -1.30 -6.44
N LEU A 35 6.42 -0.89 -5.46
CA LEU A 35 5.85 0.46 -5.40
C LEU A 35 6.95 1.51 -5.19
N ALA A 36 7.89 1.25 -4.27
CA ALA A 36 9.01 2.15 -4.03
C ALA A 36 9.89 2.31 -5.28
N ALA A 37 10.12 1.24 -6.04
CA ALA A 37 10.85 1.25 -7.32
C ALA A 37 10.15 2.11 -8.39
N LYS A 38 8.81 2.23 -8.31
CA LYS A 38 8.01 3.14 -9.16
C LYS A 38 7.95 4.58 -8.63
N GLY A 39 8.67 4.89 -7.54
CA GLY A 39 8.65 6.21 -6.89
C GLY A 39 7.46 6.42 -5.95
N ILE A 40 6.75 5.35 -5.58
CA ILE A 40 5.57 5.37 -4.73
C ILE A 40 5.95 4.90 -3.33
N GLN A 41 5.92 5.81 -2.37
CA GLN A 41 6.30 5.52 -0.99
C GLN A 41 5.06 5.19 -0.15
N LEU A 42 4.97 3.93 0.33
CA LEU A 42 3.94 3.52 1.27
C LEU A 42 4.20 4.09 2.68
N LYS A 43 3.13 4.55 3.32
CA LYS A 43 3.08 5.07 4.68
C LYS A 43 2.00 4.31 5.45
N ASP A 44 2.44 3.34 6.24
CA ASP A 44 1.59 2.66 7.19
C ASP A 44 1.19 3.63 8.31
N GLY A 45 -0.11 3.73 8.55
CA GLY A 45 -0.70 4.53 9.60
C GLY A 45 -1.77 3.74 10.34
N LYS A 46 -2.38 4.42 11.31
CA LYS A 46 -3.56 3.93 12.01
C LYS A 46 -4.64 4.98 11.85
N ASP A 47 -5.80 4.56 11.40
CA ASP A 47 -6.95 5.43 11.34
C ASP A 47 -7.36 5.77 12.79
N LYS A 48 -7.54 7.06 13.07
CA LYS A 48 -7.89 7.52 14.41
C LYS A 48 -9.37 7.33 14.74
N GLU A 49 -10.24 7.29 13.72
CA GLU A 49 -11.67 7.11 13.88
C GLU A 49 -12.05 5.63 13.93
N THR A 50 -11.53 4.81 13.01
CA THR A 50 -11.89 3.38 12.94
C THR A 50 -10.96 2.48 13.75
N GLY A 51 -9.75 2.97 14.07
CA GLY A 51 -8.71 2.16 14.69
C GLY A 51 -8.08 1.12 13.76
N GLU A 52 -8.50 1.07 12.50
CA GLU A 52 -7.99 0.14 11.49
C GLU A 52 -6.62 0.60 10.98
N ARG A 53 -5.87 -0.38 10.48
CA ARG A 53 -4.55 -0.12 9.90
C ARG A 53 -4.76 0.39 8.49
N VAL A 54 -4.50 1.67 8.27
CA VAL A 54 -4.57 2.29 6.95
C VAL A 54 -3.17 2.40 6.38
N THR A 55 -3.03 2.13 5.09
CA THR A 55 -1.77 2.36 4.38
C THR A 55 -2.05 3.42 3.34
N THR A 56 -1.43 4.58 3.51
CA THR A 56 -1.48 5.67 2.53
C THR A 56 -0.22 5.61 1.67
N TRP A 57 -0.22 6.24 0.51
CA TRP A 57 0.95 6.28 -0.36
C TRP A 57 1.15 7.65 -0.98
N ASP A 58 2.40 7.93 -1.32
CA ASP A 58 2.84 9.22 -1.83
C ASP A 58 3.65 9.00 -3.12
N VAL A 59 3.30 9.68 -4.21
CA VAL A 59 4.04 9.58 -5.47
C VAL A 59 5.07 10.70 -5.50
N LYS A 60 6.35 10.37 -5.34
CA LYS A 60 7.42 11.35 -5.57
C LYS A 60 7.49 11.65 -7.06
N ARG A 61 6.96 12.80 -7.47
CA ARG A 61 7.20 13.40 -8.79
C ARG A 61 8.49 14.19 -8.81
#